data_AF-A0A8C6PKX4-F1
#
_entry.id   AF-A0A8C6PKX4-F1
#
_cell.length_a   1.000
_cell.length_b   1.000
_cell.length_c   1.000
_cell.angle_alpha   90.00
_cell.angle_beta   90.00
_cell.angle_gamma   90.00
#
_symmetry.space_group_name_H-M   'P 1'
#
loop_
_entity.id
_entity.type
_entity.pdbx_description
1 polymer ?
#
loop_
_entity_poly.entity_id
_entity_poly.type
_entity_poly.pdbx_seq_one_letter_code
_entity_poly.pdbx_strand_id
1 'polypeptide(L)'
;FSDTTGSTTLYPRPTWTTGCCTGQGAVFGEAPPPSMPWFTSAVMLRTTTAGRGRGKAQCHELGENRYRGGSGPLQVSRGKTNHPLHRAFIEAGQQAGYPFTDDMNGHQQEGVGWMDMTVYKGKRWSSASAYLRPALGRPNLKTEVNCLTTKILFDGRRAVGVEYMQNGQKKKVFADKEVILSGGAINSPQLLMLSGVGDADDLKEHGIPVVQHLPGVGKNLQDHLELYIQQQCTQPITLYKAQKPFHMVKIGLEWLTMFTGYGATAHLESGGFIRSRAKVTHPDIQFHFLPSQVIDHGRVASKLEAYQVHVGPMRSTSIGWMKLKSNNPLDHPILQPNYLSTDIDVWEFRQCVKLSREIFAQKAFDPFRGPEVLPGPQVQSDAEIDAFVRQKADSAYHPSCTCKMGSPSDPMAVVDPNTRVLGLERLRVVDASIMPSVVSGNLNAPTIMMAEKAADNIRGRPAPVDAEVPVYKPATLETQR
;
A
#
# COMPACT_ATOMS: atom_id res chain seq x y z
N PHE A 1 -19.78 7.33 -9.86
CA PHE A 1 -21.04 6.83 -10.44
C PHE A 1 -21.50 5.62 -9.64
N SER A 2 -22.82 5.39 -9.56
CA SER A 2 -23.48 4.51 -8.58
C SER A 2 -23.18 3.03 -8.79
N ASP A 3 -22.38 2.46 -7.88
CA ASP A 3 -22.61 1.09 -7.45
C ASP A 3 -23.87 1.06 -6.58
N THR A 4 -24.53 -0.09 -6.46
CA THR A 4 -25.91 -0.31 -5.96
C THR A 4 -26.24 0.22 -4.54
N THR A 5 -25.32 0.91 -3.86
CA THR A 5 -25.53 1.59 -2.57
C THR A 5 -25.36 3.12 -2.64
N GLY A 6 -24.93 3.70 -3.76
CA GLY A 6 -24.73 5.15 -3.91
C GLY A 6 -23.64 5.75 -3.00
N SER A 7 -22.79 4.93 -2.38
CA SER A 7 -21.78 5.40 -1.43
C SER A 7 -20.56 6.01 -2.13
N THR A 8 -20.16 7.21 -1.69
CA THR A 8 -18.87 7.81 -2.05
C THR A 8 -17.80 7.30 -1.09
N THR A 9 -16.80 6.58 -1.61
CA THR A 9 -15.63 6.15 -0.82
C THR A 9 -14.63 7.30 -0.68
N LEU A 10 -14.09 7.50 0.52
CA LEU A 10 -13.08 8.52 0.79
C LEU A 10 -11.69 8.01 0.36
N TYR A 11 -10.97 8.83 -0.42
CA TYR A 11 -9.57 8.60 -0.80
C TYR A 11 -8.64 9.64 -0.13
N PRO A 12 -8.39 9.55 1.19
CA PRO A 12 -7.45 10.43 1.86
C PRO A 12 -6.04 10.21 1.32
N ARG A 13 -5.36 11.30 0.92
CA ARG A 13 -3.95 11.30 0.56
C ARG A 13 -3.25 12.44 1.29
N PRO A 14 -2.10 12.20 1.95
CA PRO A 14 -1.42 13.27 2.65
C PRO A 14 -0.74 14.22 1.66
N THR A 15 -0.84 15.53 1.90
CA THR A 15 -0.23 16.61 1.11
C THR A 15 1.15 17.06 1.66
N TRP A 16 1.69 16.32 2.63
CA TRP A 16 2.99 16.61 3.26
C TRP A 16 4.16 16.26 2.34
N THR A 17 5.35 16.78 2.67
CA THR A 17 6.62 16.63 1.93
C THR A 17 7.09 15.19 1.65
N THR A 18 6.41 14.19 2.21
CA THR A 18 6.69 12.74 2.10
C THR A 18 5.55 11.91 1.52
N GLY A 19 4.43 12.54 1.14
CA GLY A 19 3.25 11.83 0.65
C GLY A 19 2.71 10.79 1.65
N CYS A 20 2.33 9.62 1.15
CA CYS A 20 1.60 8.62 1.93
C CYS A 20 2.40 7.95 3.06
N CYS A 21 3.74 7.93 2.98
CA CYS A 21 4.61 7.35 4.01
C CYS A 21 4.44 8.02 5.39
N THR A 22 3.98 9.28 5.41
CA THR A 22 3.66 10.01 6.64
C THR A 22 2.28 9.71 7.22
N GLY A 23 1.33 9.24 6.40
CA GLY A 23 -0.06 8.98 6.81
C GLY A 23 -0.43 7.51 6.93
N GLN A 24 0.39 6.57 6.42
CA GLN A 24 0.11 5.13 6.43
C GLN A 24 0.09 4.52 7.85
N GLY A 25 -0.54 3.35 8.03
CA GLY A 25 -0.54 2.58 9.30
C GLY A 25 0.81 2.04 9.78
N ALA A 26 1.91 2.43 9.12
CA ALA A 26 3.30 2.05 9.41
C ALA A 26 3.64 0.56 9.30
N VAL A 27 2.68 -0.32 8.98
CA VAL A 27 2.92 -1.73 8.62
C VAL A 27 3.89 -1.81 7.43
N PHE A 28 4.93 -2.63 7.60
CA PHE A 28 5.88 -2.94 6.55
C PHE A 28 5.53 -4.31 5.96
N GLY A 29 5.04 -4.30 4.72
CA GLY A 29 4.77 -5.51 3.95
C GLY A 29 5.54 -5.48 2.63
N GLU A 30 6.11 -6.62 2.27
CA GLU A 30 6.68 -6.89 0.96
C GLU A 30 5.81 -7.88 0.20
N ALA A 31 5.85 -7.81 -1.12
CA ALA A 31 5.16 -8.76 -1.98
C ALA A 31 6.07 -9.95 -2.32
N PRO A 32 5.54 -11.20 -2.37
CA PRO A 32 6.31 -12.39 -2.65
C PRO A 32 6.61 -12.45 -4.17
N PRO A 33 7.72 -13.07 -4.60
CA PRO A 33 8.06 -13.17 -6.02
C PRO A 33 6.97 -13.75 -6.96
N PRO A 34 6.12 -14.72 -6.56
CA PRO A 34 5.04 -15.25 -7.42
C PRO A 34 3.88 -14.27 -7.66
N SER A 35 3.72 -13.25 -6.81
CA SER A 35 2.69 -12.20 -6.97
C SER A 35 3.05 -11.18 -8.07
N MET A 36 4.07 -11.48 -8.84
CA MET A 36 4.66 -10.61 -9.84
C MET A 36 4.84 -11.37 -11.17
N PRO A 37 3.85 -12.11 -11.71
CA PRO A 37 4.07 -12.99 -12.87
C PRO A 37 4.44 -12.26 -14.16
N TRP A 38 4.00 -11.01 -14.35
CA TRP A 38 4.39 -10.13 -15.47
C TRP A 38 5.87 -9.73 -15.46
N PHE A 39 6.58 -10.09 -14.38
CA PHE A 39 8.01 -9.89 -14.22
C PHE A 39 8.83 -10.86 -15.09
N THR A 40 8.25 -11.96 -15.59
CA THR A 40 8.99 -12.97 -16.38
C THR A 40 9.08 -12.65 -17.87
N SER A 41 8.23 -11.77 -18.40
CA SER A 41 8.09 -11.59 -19.86
C SER A 41 8.46 -10.18 -20.35
N ALA A 42 8.58 -9.21 -19.46
CA ALA A 42 9.18 -7.91 -19.76
C ALA A 42 10.46 -7.75 -18.94
N VAL A 43 11.57 -7.49 -19.65
CA VAL A 43 12.97 -7.45 -19.19
C VAL A 43 13.24 -6.52 -18.00
N MET A 44 12.26 -5.76 -17.50
CA MET A 44 12.54 -4.95 -16.33
C MET A 44 12.57 -5.72 -15.03
N LEU A 45 11.81 -6.80 -14.85
CA LEU A 45 11.53 -7.25 -13.48
C LEU A 45 11.73 -8.75 -13.24
N ARG A 46 12.42 -9.47 -14.16
CA ARG A 46 13.05 -10.80 -13.91
C ARG A 46 14.06 -10.83 -12.74
N THR A 47 14.11 -9.77 -11.95
CA THR A 47 15.18 -9.41 -11.04
C THR A 47 14.60 -8.73 -9.78
N THR A 48 13.56 -9.31 -9.17
CA THR A 48 13.29 -9.03 -7.76
C THR A 48 14.42 -9.60 -6.94
N THR A 49 15.45 -8.76 -6.80
CA THR A 49 16.38 -8.76 -5.70
C THR A 49 15.71 -9.15 -4.39
N ALA A 50 15.75 -10.43 -4.03
CA ALA A 50 16.21 -10.68 -2.67
C ALA A 50 17.75 -10.54 -2.69
N GLY A 51 18.33 -10.26 -1.54
CA GLY A 51 19.76 -10.10 -1.37
C GLY A 51 20.27 -8.65 -1.43
N ARG A 52 19.92 -7.81 -2.41
CA ARG A 52 20.60 -6.48 -2.55
C ARG A 52 19.77 -5.25 -2.90
N GLY A 53 18.76 -5.30 -3.76
CA GLY A 53 17.89 -4.14 -4.03
C GLY A 53 16.95 -3.81 -2.87
N ARG A 54 16.30 -4.84 -2.30
CA ARG A 54 15.58 -4.75 -1.02
C ARG A 54 16.52 -4.47 0.16
N GLY A 55 17.66 -5.18 0.18
CA GLY A 55 18.69 -5.01 1.21
C GLY A 55 19.31 -3.61 1.25
N LYS A 56 19.39 -2.92 0.11
CA LYS A 56 19.91 -1.56 0.00
C LYS A 56 19.02 -0.54 0.69
N ALA A 57 17.71 -0.69 0.58
CA ALA A 57 16.76 0.27 1.14
C ALA A 57 16.59 0.10 2.66
N GLN A 58 16.63 -1.14 3.13
CA GLN A 58 16.21 -1.53 4.48
C GLN A 58 17.39 -1.72 5.45
N CYS A 59 17.20 -1.31 6.70
CA CYS A 59 17.96 -1.77 7.86
C CYS A 59 16.97 -2.35 8.86
N HIS A 60 16.95 -3.68 8.96
CA HIS A 60 16.04 -4.41 9.83
C HIS A 60 16.65 -4.64 11.20
N GLU A 61 15.86 -4.47 12.27
CA GLU A 61 16.37 -4.62 13.64
C GLU A 61 16.82 -6.04 14.00
N LEU A 62 16.29 -7.06 13.30
CA LEU A 62 16.70 -8.47 13.47
C LEU A 62 18.00 -8.82 12.72
N GLY A 63 18.60 -7.87 12.01
CA GLY A 63 19.81 -8.07 11.22
C GLY A 63 19.55 -8.43 9.75
N GLU A 64 20.64 -8.47 8.99
CA GLU A 64 20.65 -8.83 7.57
C GLU A 64 20.48 -10.34 7.37
N ASN A 65 19.75 -10.71 6.33
CA ASN A 65 19.74 -12.08 5.81
C ASN A 65 19.50 -12.04 4.29
N ARG A 66 19.28 -13.18 3.63
CA ARG A 66 19.06 -13.21 2.17
C ARG A 66 17.82 -12.41 1.71
N TYR A 67 16.83 -12.19 2.58
CA TYR A 67 15.58 -11.49 2.27
C TYR A 67 15.54 -10.06 2.84
N ARG A 68 16.34 -9.75 3.87
CA ARG A 68 16.31 -8.48 4.62
C ARG A 68 17.62 -7.71 4.53
N GLY A 69 17.52 -6.39 4.48
CA GLY A 69 18.67 -5.50 4.56
C GLY A 69 19.12 -5.21 5.98
N GLY A 70 20.44 -5.06 6.19
CA GLY A 70 21.02 -4.66 7.48
C GLY A 70 21.60 -3.25 7.52
N SER A 71 21.69 -2.54 6.40
CA SER A 71 22.45 -1.28 6.33
C SER A 71 21.76 -0.15 5.57
N GLY A 72 20.54 -0.36 5.06
CA GLY A 72 19.80 0.65 4.32
C GLY A 72 19.24 1.78 5.20
N PRO A 73 18.87 2.92 4.60
CA PRO A 73 18.41 4.09 5.36
C PRO A 73 17.00 3.92 5.97
N LEU A 74 16.17 3.03 5.43
CA LEU A 74 14.84 2.73 5.95
C LEU A 74 14.93 1.75 7.11
N GLN A 75 14.82 2.28 8.32
CA GLN A 75 14.77 1.49 9.54
C GLN A 75 13.42 0.77 9.68
N VAL A 76 13.49 -0.54 9.92
CA VAL A 76 12.34 -1.42 10.10
C VAL A 76 12.49 -2.20 11.40
N SER A 77 11.45 -2.20 12.22
CA SER A 77 11.41 -2.86 13.53
C SER A 77 10.25 -3.83 13.63
N ARG A 78 10.33 -4.81 14.53
CA ARG A 78 9.23 -5.70 14.89
C ARG A 78 8.44 -5.10 16.05
N GLY A 79 7.16 -5.46 16.14
CA GLY A 79 6.32 -5.14 17.29
C GLY A 79 6.91 -5.65 18.61
N LYS A 80 6.80 -4.83 19.66
CA LYS A 80 7.40 -5.12 20.99
C LYS A 80 6.40 -4.96 22.13
N THR A 81 5.11 -4.82 21.85
CA THR A 81 4.11 -4.59 22.92
C THR A 81 3.94 -5.79 23.84
N ASN A 82 4.33 -7.00 23.40
CA ASN A 82 4.06 -8.26 24.10
C ASN A 82 2.57 -8.44 24.45
N HIS A 83 1.67 -7.82 23.69
CA HIS A 83 0.24 -7.86 23.97
C HIS A 83 -0.30 -9.30 23.79
N PRO A 84 -1.01 -9.87 24.79
CA PRO A 84 -1.42 -11.28 24.76
C PRO A 84 -2.32 -11.61 23.56
N LEU A 85 -3.20 -10.69 23.14
CA LEU A 85 -4.06 -10.89 21.97
C LEU A 85 -3.29 -11.10 20.64
N HIS A 86 -2.08 -10.57 20.48
CA HIS A 86 -1.27 -10.87 19.28
C HIS A 86 -0.85 -12.34 19.26
N ARG A 87 -0.46 -12.90 20.41
CA ARG A 87 -0.13 -14.33 20.54
C ARG A 87 -1.36 -15.19 20.34
N ALA A 88 -2.49 -14.81 20.96
CA ALA A 88 -3.76 -15.50 20.79
C ALA A 88 -4.18 -15.57 19.31
N PHE A 89 -3.98 -14.50 18.54
CA PHE A 89 -4.25 -14.50 17.10
C PHE A 89 -3.36 -15.49 16.33
N ILE A 90 -2.06 -15.50 16.60
CA ILE A 90 -1.11 -16.41 15.94
C ILE A 90 -1.38 -17.87 16.32
N GLU A 91 -1.68 -18.15 17.58
CA GLU A 91 -2.05 -19.48 18.07
C GLU A 91 -3.38 -19.94 17.47
N ALA A 92 -4.37 -19.04 17.39
CA ALA A 92 -5.65 -19.31 16.75
C ALA A 92 -5.49 -19.65 15.26
N GLY A 93 -4.67 -18.89 14.51
CA GLY A 93 -4.41 -19.21 13.11
C GLY A 93 -3.79 -20.60 12.93
N GLN A 94 -2.87 -21.00 13.82
CA GLN A 94 -2.30 -22.35 13.82
C GLN A 94 -3.32 -23.43 14.19
N GLN A 95 -4.20 -23.16 15.16
CA GLN A 95 -5.29 -24.07 15.54
C GLN A 95 -6.31 -24.25 14.40
N ALA A 96 -6.51 -23.22 13.56
CA ALA A 96 -7.30 -23.29 12.34
C ALA A 96 -6.57 -23.97 11.17
N GLY A 97 -5.33 -24.47 11.37
CA GLY A 97 -4.58 -25.23 10.37
C GLY A 97 -3.65 -24.39 9.49
N TYR A 98 -3.51 -23.08 9.72
CA TYR A 98 -2.56 -22.25 8.97
C TYR A 98 -1.15 -22.34 9.54
N PRO A 99 -0.10 -22.33 8.69
CA PRO A 99 1.26 -22.45 9.18
C PRO A 99 1.68 -21.18 9.93
N PHE A 100 2.64 -21.31 10.83
CA PHE A 100 3.34 -20.16 11.38
C PHE A 100 4.38 -19.64 10.37
N THR A 101 4.53 -18.32 10.30
CA THR A 101 5.66 -17.67 9.62
C THR A 101 6.41 -16.76 10.59
N ASP A 102 7.72 -16.97 10.68
CA ASP A 102 8.65 -16.14 11.45
C ASP A 102 8.91 -14.79 10.77
N ASP A 103 8.69 -14.74 9.45
CA ASP A 103 8.97 -13.61 8.57
C ASP A 103 8.07 -13.61 7.33
N MET A 104 6.97 -12.85 7.39
CA MET A 104 6.05 -12.66 6.26
C MET A 104 6.70 -11.99 5.04
N ASN A 105 7.81 -11.27 5.25
CA ASN A 105 8.56 -10.59 4.19
C ASN A 105 9.75 -11.42 3.71
N GLY A 106 9.96 -12.61 4.29
CA GLY A 106 11.09 -13.49 4.07
C GLY A 106 10.81 -14.62 3.09
N HIS A 107 11.36 -15.80 3.39
CA HIS A 107 11.20 -16.98 2.54
C HIS A 107 9.72 -17.40 2.41
N GLN A 108 8.99 -17.48 3.53
CA GLN A 108 7.63 -17.98 3.61
C GLN A 108 6.66 -16.86 4.01
N GLN A 109 5.93 -16.31 3.04
CA GLN A 109 4.87 -15.35 3.32
C GLN A 109 3.60 -16.02 3.88
N GLU A 110 3.24 -17.20 3.37
CA GLU A 110 2.01 -17.90 3.75
C GLU A 110 2.05 -18.34 5.22
N GLY A 111 1.01 -17.97 5.97
CA GLY A 111 0.84 -18.29 7.38
C GLY A 111 0.41 -17.10 8.23
N VAL A 112 0.32 -17.34 9.53
CA VAL A 112 0.13 -16.32 10.57
C VAL A 112 1.43 -16.08 11.32
N GLY A 113 1.66 -14.85 11.78
CA GLY A 113 2.91 -14.50 12.43
C GLY A 113 3.04 -13.04 12.80
N TRP A 114 4.30 -12.62 12.98
CA TRP A 114 4.66 -11.25 13.37
C TRP A 114 4.80 -10.35 12.14
N MET A 115 4.34 -9.11 12.29
CA MET A 115 4.46 -8.07 11.28
C MET A 115 5.50 -7.03 11.68
N ASP A 116 6.20 -6.52 10.67
CA ASP A 116 7.20 -5.48 10.85
C ASP A 116 6.58 -4.09 10.65
N MET A 117 7.25 -3.07 11.17
CA MET A 117 6.82 -1.68 11.15
C MET A 117 7.95 -0.76 10.70
N THR A 118 7.58 0.31 10.01
CA THR A 118 8.47 1.44 9.67
C THR A 118 8.56 2.42 10.83
N VAL A 119 9.08 1.95 11.96
CA VAL A 119 9.29 2.70 13.20
C VAL A 119 10.73 2.56 13.66
N TYR A 120 11.35 3.68 14.07
CA TYR A 120 12.72 3.70 14.58
C TYR A 120 12.81 4.61 15.79
N LYS A 121 13.36 4.08 16.89
CA LYS A 121 13.46 4.79 18.18
C LYS A 121 12.14 5.44 18.59
N GLY A 122 11.06 4.66 18.47
CA GLY A 122 9.68 5.06 18.79
C GLY A 122 9.06 6.13 17.90
N LYS A 123 9.70 6.49 16.79
CA LYS A 123 9.18 7.46 15.83
C LYS A 123 8.87 6.78 14.51
N ARG A 124 7.80 7.23 13.85
CA ARG A 124 7.55 6.89 12.44
C ARG A 124 8.80 7.18 11.61
N TRP A 125 9.22 6.21 10.80
CA TRP A 125 10.40 6.32 9.95
C TRP A 125 10.02 6.38 8.46
N SER A 126 9.63 7.58 8.02
CA SER A 126 9.19 7.85 6.65
C SER A 126 10.35 7.91 5.64
N SER A 127 10.03 7.92 4.34
CA SER A 127 11.00 8.14 3.26
C SER A 127 11.75 9.47 3.38
N ALA A 128 11.16 10.57 3.87
CA ALA A 128 11.98 11.76 4.15
C ALA A 128 12.89 11.59 5.36
N SER A 129 12.47 10.87 6.39
CA SER A 129 13.35 10.64 7.55
C SER A 129 14.55 9.79 7.15
N ALA A 130 14.31 8.76 6.32
CA ALA A 130 15.33 7.85 5.81
C ALA A 130 16.24 8.49 4.74
N TYR A 131 15.67 9.15 3.73
CA TYR A 131 16.41 9.58 2.53
C TYR A 131 16.60 11.09 2.43
N LEU A 132 15.54 11.88 2.63
CA LEU A 132 15.56 13.30 2.32
C LEU A 132 16.28 14.12 3.39
N ARG A 133 15.86 14.01 4.66
CA ARG A 133 16.40 14.80 5.79
C ARG A 133 17.92 14.65 5.92
N PRO A 134 18.51 13.43 5.83
CA PRO A 134 19.96 13.29 5.85
C PRO A 134 20.67 13.92 4.63
N ALA A 135 19.96 14.10 3.52
CA ALA A 135 20.50 14.67 2.30
C ALA A 135 20.32 16.20 2.17
N LEU A 136 19.50 16.84 3.01
CA LEU A 136 19.19 18.28 2.93
C LEU A 136 20.42 19.19 3.05
N GLY A 137 21.46 18.76 3.76
CA GLY A 137 22.70 19.52 3.92
C GLY A 137 23.62 19.50 2.70
N ARG A 138 23.29 18.73 1.65
CA ARG A 138 24.14 18.61 0.46
C ARG A 138 23.94 19.84 -0.45
N PRO A 139 25.02 20.51 -0.91
CA PRO A 139 24.91 21.73 -1.70
C PRO A 139 24.27 21.53 -3.08
N ASN A 140 24.18 20.27 -3.55
CA ASN A 140 23.59 19.91 -4.84
C ASN A 140 22.14 19.44 -4.73
N LEU A 141 21.47 19.62 -3.59
CA LEU A 141 20.05 19.32 -3.41
C LEU A 141 19.31 20.59 -3.00
N LYS A 142 18.29 20.96 -3.77
CA LYS A 142 17.35 22.03 -3.41
C LYS A 142 15.96 21.43 -3.21
N THR A 143 15.32 21.77 -2.10
CA THR A 143 13.95 21.34 -1.78
C THR A 143 13.05 22.55 -1.62
N GLU A 144 11.86 22.47 -2.21
CA GLU A 144 10.81 23.49 -2.10
C GLU A 144 9.54 22.82 -1.58
N VAL A 145 8.78 23.51 -0.75
CA VAL A 145 7.54 23.02 -0.16
C VAL A 145 6.39 23.97 -0.47
N ASN A 146 5.16 23.50 -0.30
CA ASN A 146 3.95 24.23 -0.68
C ASN A 146 3.96 24.64 -2.17
N CYS A 147 4.51 23.75 -3.01
CA CYS A 147 4.64 23.92 -4.45
C CYS A 147 3.75 22.91 -5.17
N LEU A 148 2.52 23.30 -5.52
CA LEU A 148 1.66 22.44 -6.32
C LEU A 148 2.13 22.50 -7.77
N THR A 149 2.68 21.40 -8.30
CA THR A 149 3.05 21.31 -9.71
C THR A 149 1.79 21.27 -10.57
N THR A 150 1.66 22.21 -11.51
CA THR A 150 0.45 22.41 -12.30
C THR A 150 0.60 21.92 -13.74
N LYS A 151 1.82 21.90 -14.28
CA LYS A 151 2.08 21.50 -15.67
C LYS A 151 3.52 21.09 -15.91
N ILE A 152 3.76 20.13 -16.81
CA ILE A 152 5.07 19.84 -17.40
C ILE A 152 5.26 20.74 -18.62
N LEU A 153 6.45 21.32 -18.74
CA LEU A 153 6.83 22.16 -19.87
C LEU A 153 7.52 21.30 -20.93
N PHE A 154 7.07 21.41 -22.18
CA PHE A 154 7.60 20.67 -23.31
C PHE A 154 8.18 21.59 -24.39
N ASP A 155 9.28 21.14 -25.00
CA ASP A 155 9.78 21.60 -26.29
C ASP A 155 9.64 20.44 -27.29
N GLY A 156 8.62 20.49 -28.15
CA GLY A 156 8.19 19.34 -28.94
C GLY A 156 7.82 18.14 -28.07
N ARG A 157 8.56 17.04 -28.19
CA ARG A 157 8.37 15.79 -27.40
C ARG A 157 9.29 15.70 -26.18
N ARG A 158 10.05 16.75 -25.88
CA ARG A 158 11.04 16.76 -24.81
C ARG A 158 10.55 17.55 -23.60
N ALA A 159 10.52 16.91 -22.43
CA ALA A 159 10.26 17.61 -21.18
C ALA A 159 11.47 18.50 -20.83
N VAL A 160 11.21 19.79 -20.58
CA VAL A 160 12.25 20.80 -20.30
C VAL A 160 12.12 21.42 -18.91
N GLY A 161 11.04 21.15 -18.19
CA GLY A 161 10.82 21.71 -16.86
C GLY A 161 9.39 21.51 -16.37
N VAL A 162 9.05 22.21 -15.29
CA VAL A 162 7.70 22.22 -14.72
C VAL A 162 7.27 23.64 -14.34
N GLU A 163 5.96 23.88 -14.42
CA GLU A 163 5.27 25.00 -13.80
C GLU A 163 4.68 24.53 -12.47
N TYR A 164 4.78 25.36 -11.44
CA TYR A 164 4.18 25.11 -10.13
C TYR A 164 3.61 26.40 -9.54
N MET A 165 2.62 26.25 -8.66
CA MET A 165 2.05 27.34 -7.88
C MET A 165 2.61 27.31 -6.45
N GLN A 166 3.08 28.46 -5.98
CA GLN A 166 3.57 28.66 -4.62
C GLN A 166 3.19 30.06 -4.15
N ASN A 167 2.55 30.17 -2.98
CA ASN A 167 2.06 31.44 -2.42
C ASN A 167 1.16 32.22 -3.40
N GLY A 168 0.29 31.51 -4.13
CA GLY A 168 -0.63 32.11 -5.12
C GLY A 168 0.03 32.55 -6.43
N GLN A 169 1.35 32.38 -6.60
CA GLN A 169 2.06 32.76 -7.81
C GLN A 169 2.49 31.54 -8.62
N LYS A 170 2.35 31.63 -9.95
CA LYS A 170 2.90 30.64 -10.88
C LYS A 170 4.39 30.89 -11.08
N LYS A 171 5.19 29.85 -10.92
CA LYS A 171 6.64 29.84 -11.13
C LYS A 171 7.01 28.71 -12.06
N LYS A 172 8.16 28.84 -12.71
CA LYS A 172 8.73 27.82 -13.61
C LYS A 172 10.12 27.44 -13.14
N VAL A 173 10.46 26.17 -13.30
CA VAL A 173 11.82 25.66 -13.11
C VAL A 173 12.14 24.72 -14.27
N PHE A 174 13.36 24.83 -14.79
CA PHE A 174 13.83 24.07 -15.95
C PHE A 174 14.80 22.97 -15.52
N ALA A 175 14.88 21.92 -16.33
CA ALA A 175 15.70 20.74 -16.06
C ALA A 175 16.64 20.45 -17.25
N ASP A 176 17.96 20.50 -16.99
CA ASP A 176 18.97 20.23 -18.01
C ASP A 176 19.08 18.76 -18.42
N LYS A 177 18.57 17.86 -17.58
CA LYS A 177 18.67 16.40 -17.77
C LYS A 177 17.30 15.77 -17.92
N GLU A 178 16.54 15.68 -16.84
CA GLU A 178 15.28 14.93 -16.82
C GLU A 178 14.28 15.53 -15.81
N VAL A 179 12.98 15.38 -16.09
CA VAL A 179 11.87 15.61 -15.16
C VAL A 179 11.39 14.24 -14.67
N ILE A 180 11.24 14.08 -13.35
CA ILE A 180 10.80 12.83 -12.72
C ILE A 180 9.53 13.10 -11.91
N LEU A 181 8.44 12.44 -12.26
CA LEU A 181 7.18 12.51 -11.52
C LEU A 181 7.17 11.46 -10.40
N SER A 182 6.78 11.88 -9.20
CA SER A 182 6.57 11.01 -8.05
C SER A 182 5.33 11.43 -7.25
N GLY A 183 4.27 11.83 -7.95
CA GLY A 183 2.98 12.27 -7.38
C GLY A 183 2.08 11.12 -6.90
N GLY A 184 2.47 9.86 -7.15
CA GLY A 184 1.68 8.68 -6.83
C GLY A 184 0.58 8.41 -7.85
N ALA A 185 -0.18 7.33 -7.59
CA ALA A 185 -1.24 6.81 -8.48
C ALA A 185 -2.41 7.75 -8.78
N ILE A 186 -2.43 8.94 -8.21
CA ILE A 186 -3.49 9.93 -8.40
C ILE A 186 -2.90 11.19 -9.05
N ASN A 187 -1.89 11.80 -8.45
CA ASN A 187 -1.40 13.09 -8.94
C ASN A 187 -0.46 12.97 -10.15
N SER A 188 0.29 11.86 -10.31
CA SER A 188 1.12 11.65 -11.49
C SER A 188 0.32 11.53 -12.79
N PRO A 189 -0.70 10.66 -12.90
CA PRO A 189 -1.55 10.62 -14.10
C PRO A 189 -2.32 11.93 -14.30
N GLN A 190 -2.80 12.58 -13.23
CA GLN A 190 -3.46 13.89 -13.34
C GLN A 190 -2.53 14.94 -13.97
N LEU A 191 -1.30 15.04 -13.48
CA LEU A 191 -0.32 16.00 -14.02
C LEU A 191 0.07 15.68 -15.46
N LEU A 192 0.22 14.40 -15.82
CA LEU A 192 0.43 13.99 -17.22
C LEU A 192 -0.72 14.47 -18.12
N MET A 193 -1.97 14.19 -17.73
CA MET A 193 -3.15 14.62 -18.50
C MET A 193 -3.23 16.14 -18.63
N LEU A 194 -3.06 16.89 -17.54
CA LEU A 194 -3.04 18.37 -17.55
C LEU A 194 -1.91 18.94 -18.43
N SER A 195 -0.88 18.15 -18.68
CA SER A 195 0.27 18.52 -19.51
C SER A 195 0.14 18.03 -20.97
N GLY A 196 -1.01 17.49 -21.36
CA GLY A 196 -1.27 17.01 -22.72
C GLY A 196 -0.80 15.57 -22.99
N VAL A 197 -0.55 14.78 -21.96
CA VAL A 197 -0.13 13.37 -22.07
C VAL A 197 -1.23 12.46 -21.53
N GLY A 198 -1.95 11.79 -22.42
CA GLY A 198 -3.12 10.98 -22.06
C GLY A 198 -3.94 10.54 -23.27
N ASP A 199 -5.16 10.07 -23.04
CA ASP A 199 -6.10 9.75 -24.11
C ASP A 199 -6.48 11.03 -24.90
N ALA A 200 -6.41 10.99 -26.23
CA ALA A 200 -6.52 12.21 -27.04
C ALA A 200 -7.93 12.80 -27.00
N ASP A 201 -8.95 11.95 -26.91
CA ASP A 201 -10.35 12.38 -26.86
C ASP A 201 -10.69 12.92 -25.47
N ASP A 202 -10.26 12.23 -24.40
CA ASP A 202 -10.42 12.71 -23.01
C ASP A 202 -9.73 14.09 -22.83
N LEU A 203 -8.55 14.31 -23.42
CA LEU A 203 -7.85 15.59 -23.35
C LEU A 203 -8.57 16.71 -24.12
N LYS A 204 -9.10 16.40 -25.30
CA LYS A 204 -9.83 17.34 -26.15
C LYS A 204 -11.11 17.83 -25.48
N GLU A 205 -11.80 16.96 -24.75
CA GLU A 205 -13.00 17.32 -23.96
C GLU A 205 -12.72 18.45 -22.96
N HIS A 206 -11.51 18.52 -22.41
CA HIS A 206 -11.09 19.56 -21.47
C HIS A 206 -10.32 20.72 -22.13
N GLY A 207 -10.27 20.77 -23.47
CA GLY A 207 -9.54 21.81 -24.21
C GLY A 207 -8.03 21.77 -24.00
N ILE A 208 -7.46 20.59 -23.71
CA ILE A 208 -6.02 20.41 -23.49
C ILE A 208 -5.35 19.98 -24.80
N PRO A 209 -4.36 20.72 -25.31
CA PRO A 209 -3.61 20.30 -26.50
C PRO A 209 -2.87 18.99 -26.26
N VAL A 210 -2.99 18.05 -27.19
CA VAL A 210 -2.32 16.74 -27.11
C VAL A 210 -0.84 16.90 -27.44
N VAL A 211 0.01 16.61 -26.46
CA VAL A 211 1.46 16.45 -26.62
C VAL A 211 1.78 15.01 -27.02
N GLN A 212 1.19 14.03 -26.34
CA GLN A 212 1.39 12.61 -26.60
C GLN A 212 0.12 11.83 -26.27
N HIS A 213 -0.37 11.06 -27.24
CA HIS A 213 -1.46 10.11 -27.01
C HIS A 213 -0.92 8.89 -26.25
N LEU A 214 -1.39 8.69 -25.02
CA LEU A 214 -1.16 7.51 -24.20
C LEU A 214 -2.47 7.17 -23.48
N PRO A 215 -3.34 6.35 -24.10
CA PRO A 215 -4.69 6.09 -23.57
C PRO A 215 -4.66 5.33 -22.23
N GLY A 216 -3.53 4.74 -21.86
CA GLY A 216 -3.32 4.10 -20.56
C GLY A 216 -3.21 5.04 -19.37
N VAL A 217 -2.93 6.35 -19.56
CA VAL A 217 -2.80 7.31 -18.45
C VAL A 217 -4.13 7.42 -17.70
N GLY A 218 -4.11 7.17 -16.39
CA GLY A 218 -5.29 7.19 -15.53
C GLY A 218 -6.16 5.92 -15.62
N LYS A 219 -5.87 4.97 -16.51
CA LYS A 219 -6.57 3.68 -16.57
C LYS A 219 -5.90 2.67 -15.64
N ASN A 220 -6.47 1.47 -15.51
CA ASN A 220 -5.88 0.40 -14.69
C ASN A 220 -5.71 0.78 -13.21
N LEU A 221 -6.61 1.61 -12.65
CA LEU A 221 -6.57 1.94 -11.22
C LEU A 221 -6.88 0.67 -10.43
N GLN A 222 -5.92 0.25 -9.62
CA GLN A 222 -6.05 -0.89 -8.71
C GLN A 222 -5.73 -0.44 -7.29
N ASP A 223 -6.44 -1.01 -6.31
CA ASP A 223 -6.27 -0.74 -4.90
C ASP A 223 -6.49 -2.04 -4.11
N HIS A 224 -6.01 -2.09 -2.87
CA HIS A 224 -6.43 -3.10 -1.92
C HIS A 224 -7.65 -2.59 -1.19
N LEU A 225 -8.69 -3.43 -1.13
CA LEU A 225 -9.89 -3.18 -0.36
C LEU A 225 -9.81 -4.05 0.92
N GLU A 226 -10.29 -3.54 2.04
CA GLU A 226 -10.29 -4.22 3.34
C GLU A 226 -11.65 -4.15 4.04
N LEU A 227 -11.88 -5.12 4.93
CA LEU A 227 -13.03 -5.22 5.82
C LEU A 227 -12.58 -5.36 7.27
N TYR A 228 -13.40 -4.88 8.20
CA TYR A 228 -13.17 -5.05 9.63
C TYR A 228 -14.09 -6.11 10.20
N ILE A 229 -13.49 -7.20 10.68
CA ILE A 229 -14.20 -8.24 11.45
C ILE A 229 -13.87 -8.03 12.92
N GLN A 230 -14.89 -7.68 13.70
CA GLN A 230 -14.74 -7.17 15.06
C GLN A 230 -15.37 -8.11 16.07
N GLN A 231 -14.63 -8.40 17.14
CA GLN A 231 -15.09 -9.19 18.27
C GLN A 231 -15.02 -8.36 19.55
N GLN A 232 -16.02 -8.48 20.41
CA GLN A 232 -15.91 -7.98 21.77
C GLN A 232 -14.83 -8.77 22.52
N CYS A 233 -14.02 -8.06 23.29
CA CYS A 233 -13.12 -8.64 24.27
C CYS A 233 -13.79 -8.67 25.64
N THR A 234 -13.78 -9.81 26.31
CA THR A 234 -14.34 -9.98 27.67
C THR A 234 -13.44 -9.39 28.75
N GLN A 235 -12.17 -9.11 28.44
CA GLN A 235 -11.17 -8.64 29.37
C GLN A 235 -10.77 -7.17 29.09
N PRO A 236 -10.45 -6.39 30.13
CA PRO A 236 -10.08 -4.97 29.99
C PRO A 236 -8.60 -4.79 29.59
N ILE A 237 -8.18 -5.46 28.51
CA ILE A 237 -6.79 -5.53 28.07
C ILE A 237 -6.54 -4.84 26.72
N THR A 238 -7.58 -4.37 26.02
CA THR A 238 -7.43 -3.79 24.69
C THR A 238 -6.99 -2.33 24.76
N LEU A 239 -6.79 -1.69 23.61
CA LEU A 239 -6.48 -0.26 23.52
C LEU A 239 -7.67 0.65 23.86
N TYR A 240 -8.84 0.12 24.21
CA TYR A 240 -10.00 0.90 24.62
C TYR A 240 -9.68 1.91 25.74
N LYS A 241 -8.95 1.47 26.78
CA LYS A 241 -8.53 2.35 27.88
C LYS A 241 -7.56 3.44 27.42
N ALA A 242 -6.72 3.16 26.43
CA ALA A 242 -5.76 4.12 25.88
C ALA A 242 -6.45 5.32 25.19
N GLN A 243 -7.68 5.14 24.71
CA GLN A 243 -8.48 6.20 24.08
C GLN A 243 -9.11 7.18 25.08
N LYS A 244 -8.98 6.95 26.40
CA LYS A 244 -9.53 7.86 27.42
C LYS A 244 -8.62 9.08 27.61
N PRO A 245 -9.15 10.30 27.78
CA PRO A 245 -8.35 11.54 27.81
C PRO A 245 -7.15 11.50 28.77
N PHE A 246 -7.35 11.00 29.99
CA PHE A 246 -6.28 10.88 30.97
C PHE A 246 -5.13 9.96 30.49
N HIS A 247 -5.47 8.81 29.89
CA HIS A 247 -4.49 7.88 29.33
C HIS A 247 -3.81 8.44 28.09
N MET A 248 -4.54 9.14 27.22
CA MET A 248 -3.96 9.83 26.07
C MET A 248 -2.90 10.85 26.49
N VAL A 249 -3.16 11.64 27.54
CA VAL A 249 -2.16 12.58 28.08
C VAL A 249 -0.94 11.83 28.60
N LYS A 250 -1.12 10.75 29.37
CA LYS A 250 0.00 9.94 29.87
C LYS A 250 0.84 9.34 28.73
N ILE A 251 0.18 8.77 27.72
CA ILE A 251 0.83 8.19 26.53
C ILE A 251 1.59 9.28 25.76
N GLY A 252 0.97 10.45 25.57
CA GLY A 252 1.62 11.60 24.92
C GLY A 252 2.85 12.09 25.66
N LEU A 253 2.78 12.22 27.00
CA LEU A 253 3.91 12.63 27.83
C LEU A 253 5.05 11.61 27.81
N GLU A 254 4.75 10.31 27.92
CA GLU A 254 5.76 9.26 27.80
C GLU A 254 6.44 9.30 26.42
N TRP A 255 5.65 9.42 25.34
CA TRP A 255 6.20 9.45 24.00
C TRP A 255 7.04 10.72 23.73
N LEU A 256 6.59 11.89 24.19
CA LEU A 256 7.31 13.16 24.00
C LEU A 256 8.63 13.21 24.78
N THR A 257 8.74 12.49 25.88
CA THR A 257 9.93 12.50 26.75
C THR A 257 10.88 11.34 26.46
N MET A 258 10.36 10.15 26.22
CA MET A 258 11.14 8.90 26.11
C MET A 258 11.08 8.26 24.73
N PHE A 259 10.09 8.62 23.90
CA PHE A 259 9.76 7.91 22.65
C PHE A 259 9.52 6.41 22.87
N THR A 260 8.81 6.07 23.94
CA THR A 260 8.44 4.69 24.30
C THR A 260 6.92 4.55 24.48
N GLY A 261 6.47 3.34 24.86
CA GLY A 261 5.09 3.07 25.22
C GLY A 261 4.15 2.96 24.02
N TYR A 262 2.85 3.09 24.28
CA TYR A 262 1.81 2.92 23.25
C TYR A 262 1.89 3.95 22.11
N GLY A 263 2.47 5.12 22.33
CA GLY A 263 2.70 6.11 21.26
C GLY A 263 3.80 5.71 20.28
N ALA A 264 4.61 4.69 20.60
CA ALA A 264 5.81 4.29 19.87
C ALA A 264 5.60 3.06 18.96
N THR A 265 4.37 2.58 18.76
CA THR A 265 4.04 1.42 17.93
C THR A 265 2.81 1.70 17.05
N ALA A 266 2.63 0.92 15.98
CA ALA A 266 1.42 0.94 15.16
C ALA A 266 0.32 0.03 15.71
N HIS A 267 0.63 -0.83 16.69
CA HIS A 267 -0.27 -1.86 17.25
C HIS A 267 -0.77 -2.93 16.27
N LEU A 268 -0.25 -2.96 15.04
CA LEU A 268 -0.52 -3.98 14.01
C LEU A 268 0.66 -4.97 13.98
N GLU A 269 0.93 -5.61 15.12
CA GLU A 269 2.16 -6.39 15.33
C GLU A 269 2.05 -7.86 14.92
N SER A 270 0.83 -8.34 14.67
CA SER A 270 0.56 -9.68 14.17
C SER A 270 -0.44 -9.65 13.02
N GLY A 271 -0.39 -10.66 12.18
CA GLY A 271 -1.29 -10.77 11.03
C GLY A 271 -1.06 -12.08 10.30
N GLY A 272 -1.38 -12.10 9.02
CA GLY A 272 -1.14 -13.28 8.20
C GLY A 272 -1.45 -13.10 6.74
N PHE A 273 -0.97 -14.05 5.95
CA PHE A 273 -1.31 -14.22 4.55
C PHE A 273 -1.77 -15.66 4.34
N ILE A 274 -3.02 -15.87 3.93
CA ILE A 274 -3.55 -17.22 3.68
C ILE A 274 -4.15 -17.30 2.28
N ARG A 275 -4.47 -18.53 1.87
CA ARG A 275 -5.19 -18.80 0.62
C ARG A 275 -6.69 -18.83 0.85
N SER A 276 -7.45 -18.17 -0.02
CA SER A 276 -8.91 -18.14 -0.01
C SER A 276 -9.53 -19.50 -0.34
N ARG A 277 -8.85 -20.32 -1.15
CA ARG A 277 -9.24 -21.68 -1.56
C ARG A 277 -8.06 -22.54 -1.97
N ALA A 278 -8.35 -23.82 -2.16
CA ALA A 278 -7.43 -24.75 -2.80
C ALA A 278 -7.05 -24.29 -4.21
N LYS A 279 -5.88 -24.72 -4.68
CA LYS A 279 -5.30 -24.46 -6.02
C LYS A 279 -4.86 -23.01 -6.28
N VAL A 280 -5.09 -22.06 -5.37
CA VAL A 280 -4.43 -20.75 -5.46
C VAL A 280 -2.94 -20.93 -5.19
N THR A 281 -2.09 -20.40 -6.06
CA THR A 281 -0.64 -20.65 -6.07
C THR A 281 0.16 -19.75 -5.12
N HIS A 282 -0.50 -18.78 -4.50
CA HIS A 282 0.07 -17.80 -3.57
C HIS A 282 -1.01 -17.39 -2.56
N PRO A 283 -0.65 -16.93 -1.35
CA PRO A 283 -1.65 -16.41 -0.43
C PRO A 283 -2.24 -15.12 -0.98
N ASP A 284 -3.57 -15.11 -1.12
CA ASP A 284 -4.34 -14.05 -1.76
C ASP A 284 -5.15 -13.24 -0.74
N ILE A 285 -5.26 -13.66 0.52
CA ILE A 285 -5.89 -12.90 1.62
C ILE A 285 -4.81 -12.40 2.59
N GLN A 286 -4.89 -11.12 2.99
CA GLN A 286 -4.06 -10.53 4.03
C GLN A 286 -4.90 -10.22 5.27
N PHE A 287 -4.33 -10.43 6.46
CA PHE A 287 -4.87 -10.01 7.75
C PHE A 287 -3.90 -9.07 8.47
N HIS A 288 -4.41 -8.00 9.05
CA HIS A 288 -3.74 -7.23 10.11
C HIS A 288 -4.57 -7.29 11.38
N PHE A 289 -4.02 -7.88 12.43
CA PHE A 289 -4.70 -7.98 13.72
C PHE A 289 -4.45 -6.74 14.56
N LEU A 290 -5.51 -6.20 15.15
CA LEU A 290 -5.47 -5.00 15.99
C LEU A 290 -6.23 -5.26 17.31
N PRO A 291 -5.58 -5.14 18.49
CA PRO A 291 -6.26 -5.20 19.79
C PRO A 291 -7.01 -3.89 20.11
N SER A 292 -7.83 -3.42 19.17
CA SER A 292 -8.70 -2.26 19.30
C SER A 292 -9.88 -2.40 18.35
N GLN A 293 -10.95 -1.65 18.62
CA GLN A 293 -12.00 -1.39 17.64
C GLN A 293 -11.66 -0.14 16.81
N VAL A 294 -11.91 -0.20 15.50
CA VAL A 294 -11.88 0.96 14.59
C VAL A 294 -13.28 1.19 14.05
N ILE A 295 -13.78 2.42 14.18
CA ILE A 295 -15.08 2.83 13.67
C ILE A 295 -14.87 4.11 12.84
N ASP A 296 -15.36 4.13 11.59
CA ASP A 296 -15.21 5.26 10.66
C ASP A 296 -13.74 5.74 10.59
N HIS A 297 -12.83 4.83 10.21
CA HIS A 297 -11.38 5.08 10.15
C HIS A 297 -10.77 5.68 11.44
N GLY A 298 -11.36 5.38 12.59
CA GLY A 298 -10.92 5.86 13.91
C GLY A 298 -11.43 7.25 14.27
N ARG A 299 -12.34 7.84 13.48
CA ARG A 299 -12.99 9.13 13.80
C ARG A 299 -14.00 8.99 14.94
N VAL A 300 -14.55 7.79 15.13
CA VAL A 300 -15.47 7.50 16.22
C VAL A 300 -14.76 6.67 17.27
N ALA A 301 -14.74 7.18 18.50
CA ALA A 301 -14.16 6.48 19.64
C ALA A 301 -14.91 5.17 19.91
N SER A 302 -14.16 4.13 20.27
CA SER A 302 -14.76 2.87 20.70
C SER A 302 -15.56 3.06 21.99
N LYS A 303 -16.54 2.19 22.20
CA LYS A 303 -17.39 2.17 23.41
C LYS A 303 -17.15 0.95 24.31
N LEU A 304 -16.42 -0.04 23.84
CA LEU A 304 -16.23 -1.33 24.51
C LEU A 304 -14.82 -1.90 24.25
N GLU A 305 -14.40 -2.84 25.08
CA GLU A 305 -13.18 -3.62 24.87
C GLU A 305 -13.39 -4.51 23.65
N ALA A 306 -12.60 -4.34 22.59
CA ALA A 306 -12.74 -5.10 21.35
C ALA A 306 -11.40 -5.25 20.63
N TYR A 307 -11.33 -6.30 19.82
CA TYR A 307 -10.25 -6.56 18.88
C TYR A 307 -10.83 -6.87 17.51
N GLN A 308 -9.98 -6.80 16.49
CA GLN A 308 -10.42 -7.03 15.11
C GLN A 308 -9.28 -7.50 14.22
N VAL A 309 -9.66 -7.99 13.05
CA VAL A 309 -8.77 -8.09 11.89
C VAL A 309 -9.23 -7.12 10.81
N HIS A 310 -8.27 -6.42 10.22
CA HIS A 310 -8.41 -5.83 8.90
C HIS A 310 -8.09 -6.92 7.90
N VAL A 311 -9.02 -7.26 7.02
CA VAL A 311 -8.87 -8.40 6.12
C VAL A 311 -9.34 -8.06 4.72
N GLY A 312 -8.60 -8.52 3.71
CA GLY A 312 -9.02 -8.37 2.33
C GLY A 312 -8.17 -9.19 1.35
N PRO A 313 -8.70 -9.45 0.14
CA PRO A 313 -7.92 -10.00 -0.94
C PRO A 313 -6.88 -9.00 -1.46
N MET A 314 -5.72 -9.50 -1.83
CA MET A 314 -4.58 -8.70 -2.30
C MET A 314 -4.48 -8.62 -3.83
N ARG A 315 -5.31 -9.39 -4.54
CA ARG A 315 -5.28 -9.47 -6.01
C ARG A 315 -6.68 -9.38 -6.63
N SER A 316 -7.51 -8.51 -6.08
CA SER A 316 -8.83 -8.20 -6.65
C SER A 316 -8.72 -7.92 -8.15
N THR A 317 -9.68 -8.46 -8.88
CA THR A 317 -9.77 -8.40 -10.35
C THR A 317 -10.54 -7.19 -10.84
N SER A 318 -11.26 -6.49 -9.95
CA SER A 318 -11.86 -5.18 -10.22
C SER A 318 -10.80 -4.18 -10.65
N ILE A 319 -11.02 -3.54 -11.80
CA ILE A 319 -10.14 -2.51 -12.34
C ILE A 319 -10.92 -1.22 -12.55
N GLY A 320 -10.40 -0.15 -11.98
CA GLY A 320 -10.94 1.19 -12.08
C GLY A 320 -10.22 2.09 -13.07
N TRP A 321 -10.60 3.36 -13.01
CA TRP A 321 -9.95 4.45 -13.73
C TRP A 321 -10.04 5.77 -12.97
N MET A 322 -9.22 6.70 -13.42
CA MET A 322 -9.21 8.11 -13.07
C MET A 322 -9.37 8.94 -14.35
N LYS A 323 -10.10 10.05 -14.27
CA LYS A 323 -10.14 11.09 -15.32
C LYS A 323 -9.98 12.48 -14.72
N LEU A 324 -9.60 13.43 -15.56
CA LEU A 324 -9.72 14.84 -15.21
C LEU A 324 -11.19 15.19 -14.99
N LYS A 325 -11.43 16.11 -14.04
CA LYS A 325 -12.73 16.76 -13.89
C LYS A 325 -12.81 18.01 -14.77
N SER A 326 -11.69 18.71 -14.90
CA SER A 326 -11.51 19.92 -15.69
C SER A 326 -10.02 20.10 -16.04
N ASN A 327 -9.69 21.17 -16.76
CA ASN A 327 -8.31 21.58 -17.01
C ASN A 327 -7.71 22.45 -15.87
N ASN A 328 -8.43 22.67 -14.78
CA ASN A 328 -7.92 23.37 -13.61
C ASN A 328 -7.08 22.41 -12.75
N PRO A 329 -5.78 22.66 -12.54
CA PRO A 329 -4.93 21.79 -11.73
C PRO A 329 -5.33 21.71 -10.25
N LEU A 330 -6.21 22.60 -9.77
CA LEU A 330 -6.72 22.59 -8.39
C LEU A 330 -7.96 21.72 -8.20
N ASP A 331 -8.59 21.30 -9.29
CA ASP A 331 -9.78 20.47 -9.20
C ASP A 331 -9.36 19.02 -8.92
N HIS A 332 -10.03 18.38 -7.97
CA HIS A 332 -9.82 16.95 -7.73
C HIS A 332 -10.27 16.13 -8.96
N PRO A 333 -9.49 15.12 -9.36
CA PRO A 333 -9.85 14.23 -10.46
C PRO A 333 -11.05 13.36 -10.08
N ILE A 334 -11.72 12.82 -11.10
CA ILE A 334 -12.78 11.84 -10.91
C ILE A 334 -12.11 10.47 -10.72
N LEU A 335 -12.44 9.78 -9.63
CA LEU A 335 -12.00 8.42 -9.34
C LEU A 335 -13.17 7.46 -9.44
N GLN A 336 -12.99 6.38 -10.19
CA GLN A 336 -13.98 5.32 -10.33
C GLN A 336 -13.24 3.97 -10.17
N PRO A 337 -13.15 3.43 -8.94
CA PRO A 337 -12.35 2.24 -8.64
C PRO A 337 -13.00 0.93 -9.09
N ASN A 338 -14.33 0.93 -9.30
CA ASN A 338 -15.13 -0.25 -9.63
C ASN A 338 -15.00 -1.40 -8.63
N TYR A 339 -14.92 -1.08 -7.33
CA TYR A 339 -14.80 -2.09 -6.28
C TYR A 339 -15.93 -3.13 -6.34
N LEU A 340 -15.58 -4.41 -6.17
CA LEU A 340 -16.54 -5.51 -6.13
C LEU A 340 -17.40 -5.63 -7.41
N SER A 341 -16.83 -5.23 -8.55
CA SER A 341 -17.49 -5.28 -9.86
C SER A 341 -17.41 -6.65 -10.52
N THR A 342 -16.66 -7.59 -9.96
CA THR A 342 -16.54 -8.97 -10.43
C THR A 342 -17.04 -9.96 -9.39
N ASP A 343 -17.59 -11.09 -9.86
CA ASP A 343 -18.12 -12.14 -8.98
C ASP A 343 -17.04 -12.78 -8.11
N ILE A 344 -15.81 -12.88 -8.64
CA ILE A 344 -14.69 -13.47 -7.92
C ILE A 344 -14.26 -12.60 -6.73
N ASP A 345 -14.26 -11.27 -6.89
CA ASP A 345 -13.90 -10.36 -5.80
C ASP A 345 -14.92 -10.44 -4.67
N VAL A 346 -16.22 -10.49 -5.01
CA VAL A 346 -17.31 -10.67 -4.05
C VAL A 346 -17.15 -12.00 -3.29
N TRP A 347 -16.87 -13.08 -4.02
CA TRP A 347 -16.66 -14.40 -3.43
C TRP A 347 -15.43 -14.45 -2.51
N GLU A 348 -14.31 -13.82 -2.89
CA GLU A 348 -13.08 -13.79 -2.07
C GLU A 348 -13.29 -12.99 -0.78
N PHE A 349 -14.01 -11.86 -0.85
CA PHE A 349 -14.40 -11.11 0.34
C PHE A 349 -15.34 -11.89 1.27
N ARG A 350 -16.24 -12.69 0.71
CA ARG A 350 -17.05 -13.61 1.52
C ARG A 350 -16.18 -14.62 2.27
N GLN A 351 -15.13 -15.14 1.63
CA GLN A 351 -14.17 -16.01 2.33
C GLN A 351 -13.42 -15.25 3.43
N CYS A 352 -13.05 -13.99 3.22
CA CYS A 352 -12.41 -13.18 4.26
C CYS A 352 -13.25 -13.14 5.54
N VAL A 353 -14.57 -12.98 5.45
CA VAL A 353 -15.49 -13.03 6.61
C VAL A 353 -15.51 -14.41 7.26
N LYS A 354 -15.70 -15.47 6.46
CA LYS A 354 -15.82 -16.85 6.96
C LYS A 354 -14.53 -17.32 7.65
N LEU A 355 -13.37 -17.09 7.03
CA LEU A 355 -12.07 -17.51 7.57
C LEU A 355 -11.67 -16.67 8.79
N SER A 356 -12.03 -15.39 8.84
CA SER A 356 -11.83 -14.57 10.06
C SER A 356 -12.63 -15.13 11.25
N ARG A 357 -13.90 -15.49 11.03
CA ARG A 357 -14.75 -16.11 12.05
C ARG A 357 -14.20 -17.45 12.52
N GLU A 358 -13.71 -18.27 11.59
CA GLU A 358 -13.06 -19.55 11.88
C GLU A 358 -11.84 -19.38 12.80
N ILE A 359 -10.96 -18.40 12.50
CA ILE A 359 -9.79 -18.09 13.34
C ILE A 359 -10.24 -17.60 14.72
N PHE A 360 -11.17 -16.64 14.79
CA PHE A 360 -11.63 -16.13 16.09
C PHE A 360 -12.38 -17.18 16.92
N ALA A 361 -12.97 -18.21 16.31
CA ALA A 361 -13.63 -19.30 17.01
C ALA A 361 -12.67 -20.31 17.68
N GLN A 362 -11.36 -20.24 17.40
CA GLN A 362 -10.39 -21.18 17.95
C GLN A 362 -10.15 -21.02 19.46
N LYS A 363 -9.65 -22.08 20.11
CA LYS A 363 -9.47 -22.17 21.57
C LYS A 363 -8.58 -21.09 22.15
N ALA A 364 -7.57 -20.63 21.42
CA ALA A 364 -6.68 -19.56 21.85
C ALA A 364 -7.42 -18.25 22.19
N PHE A 365 -8.62 -18.03 21.61
CA PHE A 365 -9.47 -16.89 21.91
C PHE A 365 -10.52 -17.14 23.00
N ASP A 366 -10.72 -18.37 23.48
CA ASP A 366 -11.75 -18.69 24.51
C ASP A 366 -11.68 -17.78 25.75
N PRO A 367 -10.50 -17.42 26.30
CA PRO A 367 -10.41 -16.53 27.46
C PRO A 367 -10.83 -15.08 27.18
N PHE A 368 -10.84 -14.66 25.91
CA PHE A 368 -10.99 -13.27 25.49
C PHE A 368 -12.26 -13.00 24.68
N ARG A 369 -12.84 -14.02 24.03
CA ARG A 369 -13.91 -13.88 23.03
C ARG A 369 -15.26 -13.60 23.69
N GLY A 370 -15.77 -12.38 23.49
CA GLY A 370 -17.17 -12.03 23.71
C GLY A 370 -18.00 -12.25 22.44
N PRO A 371 -19.20 -11.65 22.33
CA PRO A 371 -20.01 -11.66 21.10
C PRO A 371 -19.32 -11.01 19.89
N GLU A 372 -19.71 -11.43 18.68
CA GLU A 372 -19.27 -10.77 17.43
C GLU A 372 -19.94 -9.39 17.33
N VAL A 373 -19.15 -8.36 17.01
CA VAL A 373 -19.62 -6.98 16.88
C VAL A 373 -19.90 -6.61 15.43
N LEU A 374 -18.97 -6.92 14.51
CA LEU A 374 -19.15 -6.75 13.07
C LEU A 374 -18.57 -7.97 12.35
N PRO A 375 -19.29 -8.55 11.38
CA PRO A 375 -20.62 -8.17 10.86
C PRO A 375 -21.80 -8.39 11.84
N GLY A 376 -21.62 -9.23 12.86
CA GLY A 376 -22.62 -9.55 13.86
C GLY A 376 -23.29 -10.92 13.60
N PRO A 377 -23.83 -11.55 14.65
CA PRO A 377 -24.27 -12.94 14.62
C PRO A 377 -25.46 -13.20 13.68
N GLN A 378 -26.20 -12.17 13.27
CA GLN A 378 -27.31 -12.27 12.33
C GLN A 378 -26.88 -12.42 10.87
N VAL A 379 -25.63 -12.07 10.52
CA VAL A 379 -25.13 -12.13 9.14
C VAL A 379 -24.54 -13.52 8.90
N GLN A 380 -25.30 -14.46 8.35
CA GLN A 380 -24.87 -15.87 8.25
C GLN A 380 -24.83 -16.38 6.82
N SER A 381 -25.88 -16.12 6.05
CA SER A 381 -25.97 -16.57 4.66
C SER A 381 -24.98 -15.82 3.76
N ASP A 382 -24.63 -16.45 2.64
CA ASP A 382 -23.75 -15.85 1.63
C ASP A 382 -24.27 -14.49 1.14
N ALA A 383 -25.59 -14.35 0.95
CA ALA A 383 -26.21 -13.09 0.53
C ALA A 383 -26.12 -11.99 1.60
N GLU A 384 -26.30 -12.33 2.88
CA GLU A 384 -26.14 -11.37 3.98
C GLU A 384 -24.68 -10.92 4.12
N ILE A 385 -23.73 -11.85 3.97
CA ILE A 385 -22.30 -11.53 4.00
C ILE A 385 -21.95 -10.61 2.83
N ASP A 386 -22.40 -10.92 1.61
CA ASP A 386 -22.14 -10.07 0.44
C ASP A 386 -22.72 -8.66 0.62
N ALA A 387 -23.93 -8.54 1.18
CA ALA A 387 -24.54 -7.25 1.49
C ALA A 387 -23.71 -6.46 2.52
N PHE A 388 -23.22 -7.13 3.57
CA PHE A 388 -22.31 -6.54 4.54
C PHE A 388 -21.00 -6.06 3.88
N VAL A 389 -20.39 -6.90 3.03
CA VAL A 389 -19.16 -6.58 2.29
C VAL A 389 -19.38 -5.30 1.47
N ARG A 390 -20.46 -5.22 0.69
CA ARG A 390 -20.77 -4.03 -0.13
C ARG A 390 -21.00 -2.77 0.70
N GLN A 391 -21.51 -2.91 1.92
CA GLN A 391 -21.78 -1.78 2.80
C GLN A 391 -20.51 -1.31 3.53
N LYS A 392 -19.57 -2.21 3.83
CA LYS A 392 -18.48 -1.95 4.80
C LYS A 392 -17.07 -2.04 4.23
N ALA A 393 -16.88 -2.61 3.05
CA ALA A 393 -15.56 -2.69 2.46
C ALA A 393 -15.06 -1.30 2.08
N ASP A 394 -13.82 -1.00 2.40
CA ASP A 394 -13.20 0.30 2.15
C ASP A 394 -11.76 0.16 1.67
N SER A 395 -11.22 1.21 1.07
CA SER A 395 -9.84 1.27 0.59
C SER A 395 -8.86 1.10 1.76
N ALA A 396 -7.87 0.23 1.58
CA ALA A 396 -6.68 0.14 2.44
C ALA A 396 -5.63 1.23 2.09
N TYR A 397 -6.02 2.21 1.25
CA TYR A 397 -5.22 3.35 0.80
C TYR A 397 -3.97 2.96 -0.01
N HIS A 398 -4.12 1.95 -0.86
CA HIS A 398 -3.10 1.40 -1.75
C HIS A 398 -3.39 1.64 -3.26
N PRO A 399 -3.88 2.81 -3.71
CA PRO A 399 -4.09 3.05 -5.12
C PRO A 399 -2.76 2.98 -5.89
N SER A 400 -2.80 2.32 -7.04
CA SER A 400 -1.64 1.98 -7.86
C SER A 400 -2.03 1.88 -9.34
N CYS A 401 -1.03 1.59 -10.18
CA CYS A 401 -1.20 1.10 -11.55
C CYS A 401 -1.71 2.06 -12.64
N THR A 402 -2.01 3.31 -12.29
CA THR A 402 -2.55 4.34 -13.19
C THR A 402 -1.61 4.92 -14.26
N CYS A 403 -0.34 4.56 -14.21
CA CYS A 403 0.66 4.83 -15.25
C CYS A 403 1.44 3.54 -15.57
N LYS A 404 0.69 2.43 -15.76
CA LYS A 404 1.19 1.07 -15.95
C LYS A 404 2.48 1.00 -16.77
N MET A 405 3.49 0.36 -16.20
CA MET A 405 4.70 -0.07 -16.91
C MET A 405 4.37 -1.24 -17.84
N GLY A 406 4.92 -1.23 -19.05
CA GLY A 406 4.74 -2.32 -20.00
C GLY A 406 5.74 -2.28 -21.15
N SER A 407 5.64 -3.26 -22.05
CA SER A 407 6.37 -3.22 -23.31
C SER A 407 5.98 -1.96 -24.10
N PRO A 408 6.89 -1.32 -24.86
CA PRO A 408 6.51 -0.26 -25.80
C PRO A 408 5.44 -0.67 -26.84
N SER A 409 5.23 -1.97 -27.04
CA SER A 409 4.18 -2.52 -27.89
C SER A 409 2.83 -2.73 -27.19
N ASP A 410 2.75 -2.58 -25.87
CA ASP A 410 1.49 -2.63 -25.13
C ASP A 410 0.77 -1.28 -25.31
N PRO A 411 -0.40 -1.24 -25.97
CA PRO A 411 -1.11 0.02 -26.25
C PRO A 411 -1.57 0.75 -24.98
N MET A 412 -1.63 0.04 -23.83
CA MET A 412 -2.03 0.59 -22.55
C MET A 412 -0.85 0.89 -21.63
N ALA A 413 0.39 0.65 -22.06
CA ALA A 413 1.57 1.04 -21.29
C ALA A 413 1.76 2.56 -21.33
N VAL A 414 2.17 3.13 -20.20
CA VAL A 414 2.48 4.55 -20.05
C VAL A 414 3.98 4.76 -19.93
N VAL A 415 4.66 3.87 -19.21
CA VAL A 415 6.12 3.88 -19.09
C VAL A 415 6.73 2.60 -19.61
N ASP A 416 7.94 2.72 -20.16
CA ASP A 416 8.78 1.60 -20.53
C ASP A 416 9.31 0.88 -19.28
N PRO A 417 9.95 -0.29 -19.45
CA PRO A 417 10.76 -0.92 -18.42
C PRO A 417 11.58 0.10 -17.64
N ASN A 418 12.36 0.96 -18.26
CA ASN A 418 13.21 1.93 -17.57
C ASN A 418 12.46 3.11 -16.90
N THR A 419 11.15 3.02 -16.69
CA THR A 419 10.30 4.05 -16.09
C THR A 419 10.20 5.34 -16.91
N ARG A 420 10.60 5.32 -18.18
CA ARG A 420 10.53 6.46 -19.12
C ARG A 420 9.15 6.51 -19.74
N VAL A 421 8.56 7.69 -19.80
CA VAL A 421 7.25 7.86 -20.44
C VAL A 421 7.37 7.59 -21.95
N LEU A 422 6.51 6.72 -22.46
CA LEU A 422 6.58 6.27 -23.85
C LEU A 422 6.30 7.43 -24.82
N GLY A 423 7.11 7.53 -25.87
CA GLY A 423 6.99 8.58 -26.89
C GLY A 423 7.48 9.98 -26.48
N LEU A 424 8.03 10.12 -25.27
CA LEU A 424 8.55 11.39 -24.76
C LEU A 424 10.01 11.27 -24.32
N GLU A 425 10.75 12.36 -24.48
CA GLU A 425 12.12 12.47 -24.02
C GLU A 425 12.18 13.13 -22.65
N ARG A 426 13.14 12.69 -21.81
CA ARG A 426 13.51 13.31 -20.53
C ARG A 426 12.38 13.38 -19.51
N LEU A 427 11.44 12.45 -19.58
CA LEU A 427 10.33 12.34 -18.63
C LEU A 427 10.25 10.92 -18.08
N ARG A 428 10.17 10.79 -16.75
CA ARG A 428 9.93 9.53 -16.04
C ARG A 428 8.79 9.64 -15.04
N VAL A 429 8.18 8.51 -14.74
CA VAL A 429 7.29 8.35 -13.58
C VAL A 429 7.90 7.30 -12.66
N VAL A 430 8.09 7.65 -11.39
CA VAL A 430 8.69 6.79 -10.36
C VAL A 430 7.85 6.91 -9.10
N ASP A 431 6.77 6.11 -9.05
CA ASP A 431 5.90 5.95 -7.89
C ASP A 431 4.98 4.72 -8.09
N ALA A 432 3.99 4.50 -7.20
CA ALA A 432 3.08 3.35 -7.25
C ALA A 432 2.19 3.28 -8.52
N SER A 433 2.05 4.37 -9.28
CA SER A 433 1.29 4.38 -10.54
C SER A 433 1.88 3.45 -11.59
N ILE A 434 3.19 3.18 -11.58
CA ILE A 434 3.84 2.41 -12.63
C ILE A 434 3.73 0.90 -12.46
N MET A 435 3.19 0.43 -11.32
CA MET A 435 2.95 -1.00 -11.12
C MET A 435 2.04 -1.53 -12.24
N PRO A 436 2.39 -2.64 -12.93
CA PRO A 436 1.50 -3.16 -13.97
C PRO A 436 0.20 -3.78 -13.42
N SER A 437 0.30 -4.31 -12.20
CA SER A 437 -0.79 -4.83 -11.38
C SER A 437 -0.37 -4.66 -9.93
N VAL A 438 -1.35 -4.48 -9.04
CA VAL A 438 -1.11 -4.38 -7.60
C VAL A 438 -0.42 -5.65 -7.10
N VAL A 439 0.42 -5.50 -6.07
CA VAL A 439 1.29 -6.57 -5.56
C VAL A 439 0.79 -7.04 -4.20
N SER A 440 1.07 -8.30 -3.84
CA SER A 440 0.50 -8.91 -2.62
C SER A 440 1.19 -8.47 -1.33
N GLY A 441 0.85 -7.27 -0.85
CA GLY A 441 1.34 -6.66 0.39
C GLY A 441 1.17 -5.14 0.39
N ASN A 442 1.45 -4.49 1.52
CA ASN A 442 1.33 -3.03 1.64
C ASN A 442 2.32 -2.31 0.69
N LEU A 443 1.85 -1.28 -0.03
CA LEU A 443 2.60 -0.75 -1.19
C LEU A 443 3.80 0.16 -0.87
N ASN A 444 4.06 0.46 0.39
CA ASN A 444 5.18 1.34 0.78
C ASN A 444 6.55 0.75 0.40
N ALA A 445 6.83 -0.49 0.83
CA ALA A 445 8.11 -1.12 0.54
C ALA A 445 8.32 -1.40 -0.96
N PRO A 446 7.31 -1.94 -1.70
CA PRO A 446 7.41 -2.08 -3.16
C PRO A 446 7.67 -0.75 -3.88
N THR A 447 7.04 0.35 -3.45
CA THR A 447 7.26 1.67 -4.05
C THR A 447 8.69 2.17 -3.83
N ILE A 448 9.22 2.04 -2.61
CA ILE A 448 10.61 2.42 -2.29
C ILE A 448 11.59 1.55 -3.08
N MET A 449 11.34 0.25 -3.21
CA MET A 449 12.16 -0.66 -4.00
C MET A 449 12.19 -0.26 -5.48
N MET A 450 11.05 0.09 -6.08
CA MET A 450 10.99 0.60 -7.44
C MET A 450 11.78 1.92 -7.59
N ALA A 451 11.69 2.82 -6.61
CA ALA A 451 12.42 4.09 -6.61
C ALA A 451 13.94 3.89 -6.51
N GLU A 452 14.41 2.97 -5.66
CA GLU A 452 15.83 2.63 -5.55
C GLU A 452 16.41 2.09 -6.85
N LYS A 453 15.65 1.21 -7.51
CA LYS A 453 16.01 0.67 -8.81
C LYS A 453 16.05 1.75 -9.89
N ALA A 454 15.01 2.60 -9.94
CA ALA A 454 14.98 3.71 -10.88
C ALA A 454 16.16 4.67 -10.66
N ALA A 455 16.54 4.95 -9.42
CA ALA A 455 17.69 5.77 -9.08
C ALA A 455 19.01 5.15 -9.58
N ASP A 456 19.19 3.84 -9.47
CA ASP A 456 20.38 3.17 -10.03
C ASP A 456 20.39 3.23 -11.57
N ASN A 457 19.25 2.99 -12.22
CA ASN A 457 19.12 3.12 -13.67
C ASN A 457 19.45 4.53 -14.18
N ILE A 458 18.96 5.57 -13.48
CA ILE A 458 19.25 6.98 -13.81
C ILE A 458 20.75 7.27 -13.68
N ARG A 459 21.43 6.61 -12.73
CA ARG A 459 22.88 6.76 -12.51
C ARG A 459 23.74 5.85 -13.39
N GLY A 460 23.13 5.06 -14.28
CA GLY A 460 23.84 4.08 -15.10
C GLY A 460 24.48 2.96 -14.29
N ARG A 461 23.92 2.64 -13.11
CA ARG A 461 24.41 1.56 -12.25
C ARG A 461 23.65 0.27 -12.58
N PRO A 462 24.35 -0.88 -12.68
CA PRO A 462 23.68 -2.15 -12.88
C PRO A 462 22.79 -2.45 -11.67
N ALA A 463 21.58 -2.93 -11.94
CA ALA A 463 20.74 -3.46 -10.87
C ALA A 463 21.44 -4.68 -10.27
N PRO A 464 21.58 -4.77 -8.94
CA PRO A 464 21.99 -6.04 -8.36
C PRO A 464 20.90 -7.07 -8.67
N VAL A 465 21.26 -8.31 -8.98
CA VAL A 465 20.32 -9.39 -9.26
C VAL A 465 20.75 -10.62 -8.48
N ASP A 466 19.85 -11.20 -7.70
CA ASP A 466 19.99 -12.56 -7.18
C ASP A 466 18.93 -13.39 -7.91
N ALA A 467 19.34 -14.18 -8.89
CA ALA A 467 18.44 -14.99 -9.72
C ALA A 467 18.04 -16.31 -9.02
N GLU A 468 18.70 -16.66 -7.93
CA GLU A 468 18.58 -17.96 -7.27
C GLU A 468 17.91 -17.88 -5.89
N VAL A 469 17.20 -16.79 -5.62
CA VAL A 469 16.49 -16.60 -4.36
C VAL A 469 15.43 -17.70 -4.21
N PRO A 470 15.48 -18.51 -3.14
CA PRO A 470 14.45 -19.49 -2.87
C PRO A 470 13.13 -18.78 -2.60
N VAL A 471 12.07 -19.29 -3.22
CA VAL A 471 10.70 -18.83 -3.00
C VAL A 471 9.96 -19.99 -2.37
N TYR A 472 9.32 -19.75 -1.23
CA TYR A 472 8.52 -20.77 -0.58
C TYR A 472 7.46 -21.31 -1.54
N LYS A 473 7.36 -22.64 -1.59
CA LYS A 473 6.32 -23.37 -2.29
C LYS A 473 5.65 -24.27 -1.26
N PRO A 474 4.33 -24.16 -1.03
CA PRO A 474 3.64 -25.05 -0.12
C PRO A 474 3.72 -26.49 -0.65
N ALA A 475 3.82 -27.46 0.27
CA ALA A 475 3.88 -28.88 -0.09
C ALA A 475 2.64 -29.36 -0.87
N THR A 476 1.50 -28.70 -0.64
CA THR A 476 0.23 -28.94 -1.35
C THR A 476 -0.48 -27.62 -1.61
N LEU A 477 -1.18 -27.55 -2.74
CA LEU A 477 -2.09 -26.44 -3.04
C LEU A 477 -3.50 -26.66 -2.50
N GLU A 478 -3.77 -27.77 -1.81
CA GLU A 478 -5.03 -27.91 -1.07
C GLU A 478 -5.09 -26.89 0.08
N THR A 479 -6.31 -26.57 0.52
CA THR A 479 -6.47 -25.78 1.74
C THR A 479 -5.92 -26.59 2.89
N GLN A 480 -4.96 -26.03 3.63
CA GLN A 480 -4.55 -26.59 4.92
C GLN A 480 -5.74 -26.37 5.86
N ARG A 481 -6.55 -27.41 6.04
CA ARG A 481 -7.74 -27.49 6.89
C ARG A 481 -7.72 -28.85 7.57
#